data_AF-A0A520KET4-F1
#
_entry.id   AF-A0A520KET4-F1
#
_cell.length_a   1.000
_cell.length_b   1.000
_cell.length_c   1.000
_cell.angle_alpha   90.00
_cell.angle_beta   90.00
_cell.angle_gamma   90.00
#
_symmetry.space_group_name_H-M   'P 1'
#
loop_
_entity.id
_entity.type
_entity.pdbx_description
1 polymer ?
#
loop_
_entity_poly.entity_id
_entity_poly.type
_entity_poly.pdbx_seq_one_letter_code
_entity_poly.pdbx_strand_id
1 'polypeptide(L)'
;MSRLLKKYIKSIIEVYLLDGRIIRGRLVQIDEETMDIFLENCIDSEGRSSPATVIMGGSVLYINILSPPSKETLEDRILRILANNSNITIAEIAKILNIKPSSVRSAISRLKKKGLLFGNEANIEKNK
;
A
#
# COMPACT_ATOMS: atom_id res chain seq x y z
N MET A 1 -21.40 6.88 10.77
CA MET A 1 -21.11 5.44 11.00
C MET A 1 -20.04 5.01 9.99
N SER A 2 -19.08 4.11 10.23
CA SER A 2 -18.08 4.13 11.30
C SER A 2 -16.70 4.38 10.67
N ARG A 3 -16.05 5.51 10.99
CA ARG A 3 -14.69 5.88 10.50
C ARG A 3 -13.57 4.91 10.96
N LEU A 4 -13.93 3.79 11.58
CA LEU A 4 -13.00 2.89 12.25
C LEU A 4 -12.28 1.98 11.24
N LEU A 5 -13.00 1.38 10.29
CA LEU A 5 -12.43 0.42 9.34
C LEU A 5 -11.50 1.08 8.31
N LYS A 6 -11.80 2.30 7.86
CA LYS A 6 -10.91 3.06 6.96
C LYS A 6 -9.51 3.30 7.56
N LYS A 7 -9.37 3.37 8.90
CA LYS A 7 -8.06 3.51 9.55
C LYS A 7 -7.18 2.27 9.38
N TYR A 8 -7.77 1.15 9.01
CA TYR A 8 -7.09 -0.12 8.84
C TYR A 8 -6.76 -0.43 7.37
N ILE A 9 -7.02 0.49 6.43
CA ILE A 9 -6.52 0.37 5.06
C ILE A 9 -5.00 0.13 5.09
N LYS A 10 -4.52 -0.82 4.28
CA LYS A 10 -3.17 -1.43 4.25
C LYS A 10 -2.86 -2.44 5.36
N SER A 11 -3.83 -2.78 6.21
CA SER A 11 -3.67 -3.88 7.18
C SER A 11 -3.88 -5.23 6.50
N ILE A 12 -3.26 -6.28 7.03
CA ILE A 12 -3.67 -7.65 6.74
C ILE A 12 -4.89 -7.97 7.61
N ILE A 13 -5.96 -8.41 6.98
CA ILE A 13 -7.22 -8.76 7.64
C ILE A 13 -7.66 -10.17 7.23
N GLU A 14 -8.51 -10.76 8.05
CA GLU A 14 -9.34 -11.91 7.72
C GLU A 14 -10.80 -11.48 7.68
N VAL A 15 -11.50 -11.90 6.64
CA VAL A 15 -12.93 -11.70 6.48
C VAL A 15 -13.60 -13.05 6.58
N TYR A 16 -14.46 -13.19 7.59
CA TYR A 16 -15.24 -14.39 7.83
C TYR A 16 -16.59 -14.21 7.17
N LEU A 17 -16.97 -15.13 6.29
CA LEU A 17 -18.21 -15.07 5.52
C LEU A 17 -19.34 -15.86 6.21
N LEU A 18 -20.58 -15.52 5.87
CA LEU A 18 -21.78 -16.21 6.40
C LEU A 18 -21.83 -17.71 6.05
N ASP A 19 -21.17 -18.11 4.96
CA ASP A 19 -21.08 -19.51 4.51
C ASP A 19 -19.91 -20.29 5.14
N GLY A 20 -19.19 -19.67 6.08
CA GLY A 20 -18.07 -20.29 6.79
C GLY A 20 -16.72 -20.18 6.09
N ARG A 21 -16.64 -19.58 4.89
CA ARG A 21 -15.36 -19.32 4.23
C ARG A 21 -14.59 -18.19 4.92
N ILE A 22 -13.27 -18.28 4.88
CA ILE A 22 -12.36 -17.26 5.40
C ILE A 22 -11.48 -16.77 4.26
N ILE A 23 -11.41 -15.46 4.10
CA ILE A 23 -10.54 -14.83 3.11
C ILE A 23 -9.58 -13.91 3.84
N ARG A 24 -8.29 -14.23 3.78
CA ARG A 24 -7.21 -13.41 4.32
C ARG A 24 -6.59 -12.58 3.21
N GLY A 25 -6.37 -11.29 3.43
CA GLY A 25 -5.72 -10.42 2.43
C GLY A 25 -5.37 -9.04 2.99
N ARG A 26 -4.75 -8.21 2.15
CA ARG A 26 -4.49 -6.79 2.47
C ARG A 26 -5.73 -5.97 2.19
N LEU A 27 -6.25 -5.24 3.18
CA LEU A 27 -7.35 -4.30 3.01
C LEU A 27 -6.91 -3.12 2.15
N VAL A 28 -7.54 -2.94 0.99
CA VAL A 28 -7.26 -1.81 0.08
C VAL A 28 -8.36 -0.77 0.14
N GLN A 29 -9.61 -1.21 0.12
CA GLN A 29 -10.77 -0.33 0.12
C GLN A 29 -11.92 -0.96 0.89
N ILE A 30 -12.75 -0.10 1.48
CA ILE A 30 -14.05 -0.45 2.03
C ILE A 30 -15.07 0.59 1.57
N ASP A 31 -16.20 0.12 1.07
CA ASP A 31 -17.39 0.93 0.89
C ASP A 31 -18.11 1.02 2.24
N GLU A 32 -18.36 2.22 2.76
CA GLU A 32 -18.99 2.40 4.09
C GLU A 32 -20.52 2.30 4.04
N GLU A 33 -21.12 2.38 2.85
CA GLU A 33 -22.57 2.27 2.66
C GLU A 33 -22.99 0.80 2.51
N THR A 34 -22.29 0.06 1.65
CA THR A 34 -22.61 -1.35 1.39
C THR A 34 -21.78 -2.32 2.25
N MET A 35 -20.71 -1.84 2.90
CA MET A 35 -19.71 -2.67 3.57
C MET A 35 -18.94 -3.61 2.63
N ASP A 36 -18.92 -3.31 1.32
CA ASP A 36 -18.12 -4.07 0.37
C ASP A 36 -16.63 -3.85 0.62
N ILE A 37 -15.86 -4.95 0.57
CA ILE A 37 -14.44 -4.97 0.93
C ILE A 37 -13.63 -5.37 -0.30
N PHE A 38 -12.61 -4.59 -0.61
CA PHE A 38 -11.61 -4.94 -1.62
C PHE A 38 -10.28 -5.34 -0.95
N LEU A 39 -9.85 -6.56 -1.25
CA LEU A 39 -8.62 -7.16 -0.74
C LEU A 39 -7.63 -7.45 -1.86
N GLU A 40 -6.34 -7.31 -1.56
CA GLU A 40 -5.21 -7.73 -2.41
C GLU A 40 -4.41 -8.87 -1.78
N ASN A 41 -3.74 -9.67 -2.62
CA ASN A 41 -2.88 -10.78 -2.21
C ASN A 41 -3.61 -11.75 -1.28
N CYS A 42 -4.76 -12.22 -1.73
CA CYS A 42 -5.69 -13.01 -0.94
C CYS A 42 -5.28 -14.47 -0.89
N ILE A 43 -5.57 -15.11 0.25
CA ILE A 43 -5.49 -16.56 0.45
C ILE A 43 -6.78 -16.97 1.16
N ASP A 44 -7.47 -17.98 0.65
CA ASP A 44 -8.66 -18.54 1.30
C ASP A 44 -8.30 -19.69 2.27
N SER A 45 -9.30 -20.19 2.99
CA SER A 45 -9.15 -21.32 3.92
C SER A 45 -8.67 -22.62 3.28
N GLU A 46 -8.75 -22.76 1.95
CA GLU A 46 -8.25 -23.91 1.19
C GLU A 46 -6.81 -23.69 0.70
N GLY A 47 -6.20 -22.54 0.99
CA GLY A 47 -4.86 -22.17 0.54
C GLY A 47 -4.80 -21.66 -0.90
N ARG A 48 -5.94 -21.43 -1.56
CA ARG A 48 -5.96 -20.88 -2.92
C ARG A 48 -5.60 -19.40 -2.87
N SER A 49 -4.68 -19.00 -3.73
CA SER A 49 -4.24 -17.61 -3.82
C SER A 49 -4.98 -16.88 -4.95
N SER A 50 -5.41 -15.65 -4.65
CA SER A 50 -6.00 -14.74 -5.63
C SER A 50 -5.31 -13.38 -5.53
N PRO A 51 -4.96 -12.73 -6.67
CA PRO A 51 -4.30 -11.43 -6.64
C PRO A 51 -5.17 -10.35 -6.01
N ALA A 52 -6.49 -10.43 -6.20
CA ALA A 52 -7.47 -9.55 -5.58
C ALA A 52 -8.83 -10.25 -5.42
N THR A 53 -9.60 -9.80 -4.43
CA THR A 53 -10.96 -10.28 -4.15
C THR A 53 -11.86 -9.12 -3.73
N VAL A 54 -13.07 -9.06 -4.30
CA VAL A 54 -14.16 -8.21 -3.82
C VAL A 54 -15.08 -9.08 -2.97
N ILE A 55 -15.38 -8.64 -1.76
CA ILE A 55 -16.29 -9.32 -0.84
C ILE A 55 -17.50 -8.42 -0.63
N MET A 56 -18.68 -8.93 -0.97
CA MET A 56 -19.93 -8.20 -0.79
C MET A 56 -20.24 -8.05 0.70
N GLY A 57 -20.58 -6.85 1.17
CA GLY A 57 -20.80 -6.59 2.59
C GLY A 57 -21.92 -7.45 3.19
N GLY A 58 -22.97 -7.75 2.42
CA GLY A 58 -24.05 -8.66 2.83
C GLY A 58 -23.62 -10.12 3.06
N SER A 59 -22.41 -10.50 2.66
CA SER A 59 -21.83 -11.84 2.91
C SER A 59 -20.88 -11.88 4.10
N VAL A 60 -20.54 -10.73 4.69
CA VAL A 60 -19.56 -10.62 5.79
C VAL A 60 -20.23 -10.92 7.13
N LEU A 61 -19.70 -11.88 7.87
CA LEU A 61 -20.07 -12.14 9.25
C LEU A 61 -19.30 -11.23 10.21
N TYR A 62 -17.97 -11.22 10.14
CA TYR A 62 -17.10 -10.28 10.85
C TYR A 62 -15.71 -10.16 10.20
N ILE A 63 -14.95 -9.16 10.66
CA ILE A 63 -13.59 -8.86 10.18
C ILE A 63 -12.61 -8.90 11.34
N ASN A 64 -11.52 -9.64 11.19
CA ASN A 64 -10.39 -9.65 12.12
C ASN A 64 -9.20 -8.89 11.53
N ILE A 65 -8.59 -8.02 12.34
CA ILE A 65 -7.44 -7.22 11.95
C ILE A 65 -6.17 -7.91 12.45
N LEU A 66 -5.41 -8.50 11.54
CA LEU A 66 -4.25 -9.32 11.88
C LEU A 66 -2.96 -8.51 12.01
N SER A 67 -2.89 -7.35 11.35
CA SER A 67 -1.74 -6.46 11.44
C SER A 67 -2.20 -5.01 11.53
N PRO A 68 -1.39 -4.10 12.09
CA PRO A 68 -1.61 -2.68 11.86
C PRO A 68 -1.44 -2.34 10.37
N PRO A 69 -1.94 -1.18 9.92
CA PRO A 69 -1.66 -0.64 8.59
C PRO A 69 -0.15 -0.61 8.34
N SER A 70 0.30 -1.09 7.18
CA SER A 70 1.68 -0.85 6.78
C SER A 70 1.91 0.66 6.70
N LYS A 71 2.80 1.21 7.54
CA LYS A 71 3.19 2.61 7.44
C LYS A 71 3.82 2.83 6.07
N GLU A 72 3.31 3.82 5.35
CA GLU A 72 3.92 4.24 4.10
C GLU A 72 5.35 4.71 4.39
N THR A 73 6.31 4.04 3.77
CA THR A 73 7.72 4.35 3.98
C THR A 73 8.13 5.58 3.18
N LEU A 74 9.27 6.16 3.53
CA LEU A 74 9.85 7.24 2.73
C LEU A 74 10.10 6.76 1.29
N GLU A 75 10.53 5.51 1.14
CA GLU A 75 10.70 4.85 -0.15
C GLU A 75 9.42 4.82 -0.99
N ASP A 76 8.28 4.44 -0.39
CA ASP A 76 6.99 4.40 -1.10
C ASP A 76 6.57 5.79 -1.59
N ARG A 77 6.76 6.81 -0.74
CA ARG A 77 6.46 8.22 -1.09
C ARG A 77 7.33 8.71 -2.24
N ILE A 78 8.61 8.34 -2.25
CA ILE A 78 9.55 8.72 -3.32
C ILE A 78 9.20 8.02 -4.62
N LEU A 79 8.90 6.71 -4.59
CA LEU A 79 8.48 5.96 -5.78
C LEU A 79 7.23 6.57 -6.44
N ARG A 80 6.24 6.99 -5.64
CA ARG A 80 5.05 7.68 -6.17
C ARG A 80 5.36 9.00 -6.85
N ILE A 81 6.31 9.77 -6.34
CA ILE A 81 6.73 11.02 -6.97
C ILE A 81 7.41 10.73 -8.31
N LEU A 82 8.31 9.74 -8.34
CA LEU A 82 9.05 9.34 -9.55
C LEU A 82 8.12 8.74 -10.62
N ALA A 83 7.13 7.94 -10.22
CA ALA A 83 6.15 7.36 -11.15
C ALA A 83 5.32 8.42 -11.90
N ASN A 84 5.10 9.58 -11.27
CA ASN A 84 4.34 10.69 -11.86
C ASN A 84 5.23 11.76 -12.52
N ASN A 85 6.54 11.75 -12.26
CA ASN A 85 7.48 12.76 -12.73
C ASN A 85 8.84 12.12 -13.05
N SER A 86 9.11 11.87 -14.32
CA SER A 86 10.35 11.22 -14.77
C SER A 86 11.59 12.12 -14.71
N ASN A 87 11.42 13.44 -14.54
CA ASN A 87 12.53 14.41 -14.53
C ASN A 87 12.48 15.33 -13.30
N ILE A 88 12.69 14.75 -12.11
CA ILE A 88 12.66 15.48 -10.83
C ILE A 88 13.96 15.30 -10.04
N THR A 89 14.45 16.36 -9.42
CA THR A 89 15.70 16.37 -8.65
C THR A 89 15.50 15.96 -7.19
N ILE A 90 16.59 15.55 -6.51
CA ILE A 90 16.59 15.25 -5.07
C ILE A 90 16.12 16.46 -4.26
N ALA A 91 16.48 17.67 -4.69
CA ALA A 91 16.13 18.90 -4.00
C ALA A 91 14.62 19.18 -4.07
N GLU A 92 14.01 18.90 -5.23
CA GLU A 92 12.56 19.04 -5.40
C GLU A 92 11.79 17.97 -4.64
N ILE A 93 12.24 16.70 -4.68
CA ILE A 93 11.66 15.63 -3.87
C ILE A 93 11.73 16.00 -2.37
N ALA A 94 12.87 16.52 -1.92
CA ALA A 94 13.07 16.97 -0.54
C ALA A 94 12.10 18.10 -0.15
N LYS A 95 11.87 19.07 -1.05
CA LYS A 95 10.89 20.14 -0.84
C LYS A 95 9.46 19.61 -0.78
N ILE A 96 9.06 18.76 -1.73
CA ILE A 96 7.70 18.17 -1.79
C ILE A 96 7.41 17.36 -0.52
N LEU A 97 8.38 16.56 -0.08
CA LEU A 97 8.22 15.68 1.08
C LEU A 97 8.50 16.37 2.42
N ASN A 98 8.96 17.62 2.40
CA ASN A 98 9.42 18.41 3.54
C ASN A 98 10.47 17.68 4.41
N ILE A 99 11.53 17.19 3.79
CA ILE A 99 12.61 16.44 4.44
C ILE A 99 13.99 16.86 3.93
N LYS A 100 15.05 16.44 4.61
CA LYS A 100 16.42 16.73 4.20
C LYS A 100 16.79 16.00 2.89
N PRO A 101 17.51 16.64 1.96
CA PRO A 101 18.04 16.00 0.75
C PRO A 101 18.88 14.73 1.02
N SER A 102 19.55 14.66 2.17
CA SER A 102 20.30 13.47 2.60
C SER A 102 19.39 12.26 2.83
N SER A 103 18.22 12.46 3.44
CA SER A 103 17.23 11.39 3.66
C SER A 103 16.68 10.84 2.34
N VAL A 104 16.44 11.72 1.37
CA VAL A 104 16.03 11.35 0.01
C VAL A 104 17.09 10.50 -0.67
N ARG A 105 18.38 10.92 -0.63
CA ARG A 105 19.50 10.14 -1.17
C ARG A 105 19.59 8.74 -0.56
N SER A 106 19.47 8.64 0.77
CA SER A 106 19.51 7.35 1.47
C SER A 106 18.33 6.45 1.09
N ALA A 107 17.13 7.01 0.92
CA ALA A 107 15.96 6.26 0.48
C ALA A 107 16.09 5.77 -0.98
N ILE A 108 16.55 6.63 -1.90
CA ILE A 108 16.83 6.24 -3.29
C ILE A 108 17.89 5.13 -3.34
N SER A 109 18.94 5.22 -2.53
CA SER A 109 19.96 4.17 -2.45
C SER A 109 19.36 2.82 -2.01
N ARG A 110 18.46 2.82 -1.02
CA ARG A 110 17.74 1.62 -0.58
C ARG A 110 16.81 1.07 -1.67
N LEU A 111 16.11 1.94 -2.41
CA LEU A 111 15.27 1.56 -3.54
C LEU A 111 16.06 0.91 -4.68
N LYS A 112 17.22 1.46 -5.03
CA LYS A 112 18.14 0.87 -6.01
C LYS A 112 18.62 -0.52 -5.57
N LYS A 113 19.00 -0.68 -4.30
CA LYS A 113 19.41 -1.99 -3.74
C LYS A 113 18.29 -3.04 -3.80
N LYS A 114 17.02 -2.62 -3.70
CA LYS A 114 15.85 -3.49 -3.82
C LYS A 114 15.45 -3.80 -5.27
N GLY A 115 16.14 -3.23 -6.27
CA GLY A 115 15.78 -3.38 -7.68
C GLY A 115 14.50 -2.63 -8.08
N LEU A 116 14.03 -1.69 -7.25
CA LEU A 116 12.80 -0.92 -7.49
C LEU A 116 13.07 0.38 -8.29
N LEU A 117 14.33 0.72 -8.54
CA LEU A 117 14.74 1.81 -9.40
C LEU A 117 15.87 1.32 -10.30
N PHE A 118 15.64 1.31 -11.61
CA PHE A 118 16.65 0.99 -12.61
C PHE A 118 17.38 2.27 -13.05
N GLY A 119 18.65 2.13 -13.45
CA GLY A 119 19.62 3.22 -13.58
C GLY A 119 19.23 4.46 -14.39
N ASN A 120 18.17 4.40 -15.21
CA ASN A 120 17.72 5.48 -16.09
C ASN A 120 16.58 6.37 -15.52
N GLU A 121 15.76 5.89 -14.58
CA GLU A 121 14.78 6.74 -13.86
C GLU A 121 15.44 7.61 -12.79
N ALA A 122 16.75 7.45 -12.65
CA ALA A 122 17.61 8.19 -11.74
C ALA A 122 18.39 9.32 -12.44
N ASN A 123 17.86 9.89 -13.54
CA ASN A 123 18.20 11.26 -13.99
C ASN A 123 17.64 12.32 -13.01
N ILE A 124 17.79 12.02 -11.73
CA ILE A 124 17.68 12.97 -10.66
C ILE A 124 18.94 13.83 -10.81
N GLU A 125 18.81 14.90 -11.59
CA GLU A 125 19.91 15.82 -11.81
C GLU A 125 20.45 16.25 -10.44
N LYS A 126 21.70 15.88 -10.18
CA LYS A 126 22.44 16.42 -9.06
C LYS A 126 22.62 17.89 -9.42
N ASN A 127 21.88 18.78 -8.78
CA ASN A 127 22.09 20.22 -8.92
C ASN A 127 23.60 20.50 -8.87
N LYS A 128 24.08 21.09 -9.97
CA LYS A 128 25.37 21.77 -10.07
C LYS A 128 25.50 22.83 -8.99
#